data_AF-A0A9X3JZV5-F1
#
_entry.id   AF-A0A9X3JZV5-F1
#
_cell.length_a   1.000
_cell.length_b   1.000
_cell.length_c   1.000
_cell.angle_alpha   90.00
_cell.angle_beta   90.00
_cell.angle_gamma   90.00
#
_symmetry.space_group_name_H-M   'P 1'
#
loop_
_entity.id
_entity.type
_entity.pdbx_description
1 polymer ?
#
loop_
_entity_poly.entity_id
_entity_poly.type
_entity_poly.pdbx_seq_one_letter_code
_entity_poly.pdbx_strand_id
1 'polypeptide(L)' 'MTEVAPTPLPCPNCKVDLGKMDRDGIEVNFCPDCRGVWVDRFELNKIIERGLDAQMEQMRQPKHKS' A
#
# COMPACT_ATOMS: atom_id res chain seq x y z
N MET A 1 -21.48 6.40 -19.21
CA MET A 1 -20.14 6.24 -18.61
C MET A 1 -20.27 5.13 -17.59
N THR A 2 -20.19 3.88 -18.04
CA THR A 2 -20.38 2.71 -17.19
C THR A 2 -19.14 2.48 -16.36
N GLU A 3 -19.31 2.47 -15.04
CA GLU A 3 -18.29 2.13 -14.05
C GLU A 3 -17.77 0.72 -14.32
N VAL A 4 -16.49 0.62 -14.70
CA VAL A 4 -15.80 -0.67 -14.79
C VAL A 4 -15.43 -1.07 -13.37
N ALA A 5 -16.28 -1.89 -12.74
CA ALA A 5 -15.88 -2.57 -11.51
C ALA A 5 -14.65 -3.44 -11.84
N PRO A 6 -13.50 -3.24 -11.17
CA PRO A 6 -12.30 -4.02 -11.48
C PRO A 6 -12.57 -5.48 -11.11
N THR A 7 -12.35 -6.37 -12.09
CA THR A 7 -12.28 -7.81 -11.86
C THR A 7 -11.20 -8.12 -10.81
N PRO A 8 -11.36 -9.21 -10.03
CA PRO A 8 -10.31 -9.64 -9.11
C PRO A 8 -9.00 -9.80 -9.88
N LEU A 9 -7.97 -9.06 -9.46
CA LEU A 9 -6.67 -9.08 -10.12
C LEU A 9 -5.94 -10.37 -9.71
N PRO A 10 -5.57 -11.25 -10.65
CA PRO A 10 -4.82 -12.46 -10.29
C PRO A 10 -3.39 -12.09 -9.92
N CYS A 11 -2.85 -12.75 -8.90
CA CYS A 11 -1.45 -12.63 -8.52
C CYS A 11 -0.57 -13.00 -9.73
N PRO A 12 0.36 -12.14 -10.18
CA PRO A 12 1.17 -12.44 -11.34
C PRO A 12 2.13 -13.60 -11.12
N ASN A 13 2.46 -13.90 -9.85
CA ASN A 13 3.30 -15.03 -9.46
C ASN A 13 2.50 -16.33 -9.28
N CYS A 14 1.43 -16.31 -8.47
CA CYS A 14 0.70 -17.51 -8.07
C CYS A 14 -0.53 -17.83 -8.93
N LYS A 15 -1.00 -16.85 -9.73
CA LYS A 15 -2.24 -16.92 -10.54
C LYS A 15 -3.53 -17.16 -9.74
N VAL A 16 -3.49 -17.03 -8.42
CA VAL A 16 -4.67 -17.00 -7.54
C VAL A 16 -5.19 -15.57 -7.37
N ASP A 17 -6.46 -15.42 -7.02
CA ASP A 17 -7.06 -14.11 -6.76
C ASP A 17 -6.37 -13.41 -5.59
N LEU A 18 -6.11 -12.11 -5.77
CA LEU A 18 -5.63 -11.27 -4.67
C LEU A 18 -6.79 -10.92 -3.73
N GLY A 19 -6.54 -11.00 -2.42
CA GLY A 19 -7.41 -10.44 -1.40
C GLY A 19 -7.20 -8.93 -1.28
N LYS A 20 -8.24 -8.19 -0.90
CA LYS A 20 -8.15 -6.74 -0.60
C LYS A 20 -8.10 -6.49 0.89
N MET A 21 -7.32 -5.49 1.31
CA MET A 21 -7.39 -4.94 2.66
C MET A 21 -7.10 -3.43 2.65
N ASP A 22 -7.69 -2.73 3.62
CA ASP A 22 -7.28 -1.37 3.95
C ASP A 22 -6.21 -1.39 5.03
N ARG A 23 -5.17 -0.56 4.86
CA ARG A 23 -4.12 -0.33 5.86
C ARG A 23 -3.92 1.16 6.04
N ASP A 24 -4.44 1.66 7.15
CA ASP A 24 -4.38 3.07 7.50
C ASP A 24 -4.98 3.98 6.41
N GLY A 25 -6.02 3.56 5.68
CA GLY A 25 -6.57 4.34 4.56
C GLY A 25 -5.82 4.17 3.21
N ILE A 26 -4.98 3.14 3.11
CA ILE A 26 -4.32 2.72 1.87
C ILE A 26 -4.89 1.36 1.46
N GLU A 27 -5.53 1.31 0.30
CA GLU A 27 -6.03 0.04 -0.24
C GLU A 27 -4.86 -0.77 -0.81
N VAL A 28 -4.70 -2.01 -0.33
CA VAL A 28 -3.69 -2.94 -0.83
C VAL A 28 -4.31 -4.27 -1.23
N ASN A 29 -3.78 -4.87 -2.29
CA ASN A 29 -4.12 -6.21 -2.73
C ASN A 29 -3.00 -7.17 -2.29
N PHE A 30 -3.32 -8.23 -1.55
CA PHE A 30 -2.35 -9.20 -1.05
C PHE A 30 -2.62 -10.60 -1.60
N CYS A 31 -1.57 -11.35 -1.90
CA CYS A 31 -1.69 -12.75 -2.27
C CYS A 31 -1.61 -13.64 -1.01
N PRO A 32 -2.60 -14.51 -0.74
CA PRO A 32 -2.54 -15.40 0.42
C PRO A 32 -1.40 -16.44 0.33
N ASP A 33 -0.99 -16.80 -0.89
CA ASP A 33 -0.01 -17.89 -1.10
C ASP A 33 1.43 -17.39 -0.99
N CYS A 34 1.81 -16.36 -1.75
CA CYS A 34 3.18 -15.84 -1.74
C CYS A 34 3.39 -14.63 -0.83
N ARG A 35 2.32 -14.08 -0.24
CA ARG A 35 2.34 -12.86 0.59
C ARG A 35 2.80 -11.60 -0.15
N GLY A 36 2.78 -11.61 -1.49
CA GLY A 36 3.05 -10.42 -2.29
C GLY A 36 1.97 -9.34 -2.11
N VAL A 37 2.37 -8.07 -2.09
CA VAL A 37 1.48 -6.91 -1.92
C VAL A 37 1.54 -6.04 -3.17
N TRP A 38 0.36 -5.64 -3.65
CA TRP A 38 0.17 -4.89 -4.89
C TRP A 38 -0.70 -3.67 -4.61
N VAL A 39 -0.26 -2.53 -5.14
CA VAL A 39 -0.93 -1.24 -5.04
C VAL A 39 -1.04 -0.65 -6.44
N ASP A 40 -2.05 0.20 -6.65
CA ASP A 40 -2.11 1.02 -7.84
C ASP A 40 -1.23 2.28 -7.70
N ARG A 41 -1.25 3.14 -8.72
CA ARG A 41 -0.44 4.36 -8.72
C ARG A 41 -0.88 5.38 -7.67
N PHE A 42 -2.17 5.46 -7.36
CA PHE A 42 -2.69 6.41 -6.38
C PHE A 42 -2.31 5.98 -4.96
N GLU A 43 -2.46 4.70 -4.66
CA GLU A 43 -2.07 4.14 -3.36
C GLU A 43 -0.55 4.19 -3.15
N LEU A 44 0.26 3.97 -4.18
CA LEU A 44 1.72 4.17 -4.11
C LEU A 44 2.10 5.61 -3.73
N ASN A 45 1.42 6.62 -4.29
CA ASN A 45 1.69 8.01 -3.95
C ASN A 45 1.42 8.30 -2.47
N LYS A 46 0.32 7.80 -1.91
CA LYS A 46 0.02 7.93 -0.48
C LYS A 46 1.10 7.32 0.41
N ILE A 47 1.65 6.16 0.01
CA ILE A 47 2.75 5.51 0.74
C ILE A 47 3.99 6.40 0.76
N ILE A 48 4.35 6.98 -0.39
CA ILE A 48 5.52 7.85 -0.51
C ILE A 48 5.35 9.10 0.35
N GLU A 49 4.21 9.78 0.24
CA GLU A 49 3.91 11.00 1.02
C GLU A 49 4.04 10.75 2.53
N ARG A 50 3.42 9.67 3.03
CA ARG A 50 3.52 9.30 4.46
C ARG A 50 4.95 8.96 4.88
N GLY A 51 5.71 8.33 4.00
CA GLY A 51 7.12 8.02 4.26
C GLY A 51 7.94 9.31 4.44
N LEU A 52 7.70 10.32 3.61
CA LEU A 52 8.34 11.63 3.71
C LEU A 52 7.92 12.36 4.99
N ASP A 53 6.64 12.38 5.31
CA ASP A 53 6.12 13.02 6.54
C ASP A 53 6.73 12.39 7.80
N ALA A 54 6.79 11.05 7.85
CA ALA A 54 7.39 10.32 8.95
C ALA A 54 8.89 10.63 9.10
N GLN A 55 9.62 10.76 7.98
CA GLN A 55 11.02 11.14 7.99
C GLN A 55 11.23 12.57 8.51
N MET A 56 10.40 13.52 8.08
CA MET A 56 10.48 14.91 8.53
C MET A 56 10.19 15.05 10.03
N GLU A 57 9.21 14.32 10.54
CA GLU A 57 8.87 14.31 11.96
C GLU A 57 10.04 13.78 12.81
N GLN A 58 10.69 12.70 12.37
CA GLN A 58 11.89 12.16 13.06
C GLN A 58 13.04 13.18 13.11
N MET A 59 13.22 13.99 12.07
CA MET A 59 14.24 15.04 12.05
C MET A 59 13.91 16.22 12.96
N ARG A 60 12.61 16.50 13.14
CA ARG A 60 12.11 17.61 13.97
C ARG A 60 12.19 17.31 15.46
N GLN A 61 12.24 16.03 15.84
CA GLN A 61 12.35 15.63 17.24
C GLN A 61 13.77 15.90 17.77
N PRO A 62 13.91 16.57 18.93
CA PRO A 62 15.21 16.78 19.55
C PRO A 62 15.76 15.41 19.95
N LYS A 63 16.93 15.05 19.40
CA LYS A 63 17.64 13.83 19.77
C LYS A 63 17.76 13.77 21.29
N HIS A 64 17.25 12.69 21.88
CA HIS A 64 17.25 12.44 23.32
C HIS A 64 18.55 12.92 23.97
N LYS A 65 18.41 13.76 25.01
CA LYS A 65 19.49 14.11 25.95
C LYS A 65 20.06 12.80 26.50
N SER A 66 21.31 12.50 26.16
CA SER A 66 22.17 11.61 26.95
C SER A 66 22.87 12.38 28.04
#